data_AF-A0A4Q0Z6N4-F1
#
_entry.id   AF-A0A4Q0Z6N4-F1
#
_cell.length_a   1.000
_cell.length_b   1.000
_cell.length_c   1.000
_cell.angle_alpha   90.00
_cell.angle_beta   90.00
_cell.angle_gamma   90.00
#
_symmetry.space_group_name_H-M   'P 1'
#
loop_
_entity.id
_entity.type
_entity.pdbx_description
1 polymer ?
#
loop_
_entity_poly.entity_id
_entity_poly.type
_entity_poly.pdbx_seq_one_letter_code
_entity_poly.pdbx_strand_id
1 'polypeptide(L)'
;MIIIPQTKGGVGKSTVAMQVIAPYLYKKHGKKITYIEIDDENNDSQSFTTTQIVNKRMLRTNKVSDLDELILMDDNHEIIIDVGGNKTSSLVLEEIKKVGSFGNLKWIIPLGDGELDGKNAIATMKKIRKIEQSPDENIIFALNRAISMEKDYVEEQFINFFGHKYLASNTVMYDFMKDPKYFTVKNDKVITMSRYLGSTVWEMAHNNTDFREKALKAKEAGDVASAKKYIFFRRVQSEAQDYVLNVLNPIFKDLDKWLEKK
;
A
#
# COMPACT_ATOMS: atom_id res chain seq x y z
N MET A 1 -14.60 3.44 0.56
CA MET A 1 -13.70 2.36 0.05
C MET A 1 -12.38 2.88 -0.51
N ILE A 2 -11.30 2.09 -0.42
CA ILE A 2 -10.01 2.34 -1.07
C ILE A 2 -9.71 1.24 -2.09
N ILE A 3 -9.38 1.63 -3.32
CA ILE A 3 -9.03 0.70 -4.39
C ILE A 3 -7.59 0.97 -4.82
N ILE A 4 -6.82 -0.11 -4.97
CA ILE A 4 -5.41 -0.06 -5.39
C ILE A 4 -5.29 -0.73 -6.76
N PRO A 5 -5.62 0.00 -7.86
CA PRO A 5 -5.54 -0.57 -9.19
C PRO A 5 -4.09 -0.49 -9.70
N GLN A 6 -3.57 -1.61 -10.22
CA GLN A 6 -2.44 -1.52 -11.15
C GLN A 6 -2.40 -2.70 -12.12
N THR A 7 -2.24 -2.28 -13.35
CA THR A 7 -2.23 -3.03 -14.59
C THR A 7 -0.98 -3.92 -14.74
N LYS A 8 0.14 -3.52 -14.13
CA LYS A 8 1.42 -4.26 -14.10
C LYS A 8 1.68 -4.97 -12.77
N GLY A 9 2.26 -6.18 -12.85
CA GLY A 9 2.79 -6.90 -11.69
C GLY A 9 4.09 -6.29 -11.15
N GLY A 10 4.37 -6.45 -9.86
CA GLY A 10 5.68 -6.08 -9.30
C GLY A 10 5.89 -4.61 -8.93
N VAL A 11 4.95 -3.70 -9.18
CA VAL A 11 4.99 -2.29 -8.73
C VAL A 11 4.76 -2.13 -7.21
N GLY A 12 4.40 -3.22 -6.53
CA GLY A 12 4.17 -3.28 -5.09
C GLY A 12 2.77 -2.87 -4.61
N LYS A 13 1.72 -3.22 -5.36
CA LYS A 13 0.31 -3.06 -4.93
C LYS A 13 0.05 -3.59 -3.52
N SER A 14 0.28 -4.88 -3.31
CA SER A 14 0.06 -5.54 -2.02
C SER A 14 0.99 -5.01 -0.93
N THR A 15 2.18 -4.50 -1.30
CA THR A 15 3.06 -3.78 -0.36
C THR A 15 2.39 -2.49 0.12
N VAL A 16 1.91 -1.64 -0.79
CA VAL A 16 1.20 -0.40 -0.42
C VAL A 16 -0.05 -0.72 0.39
N ALA A 17 -0.84 -1.71 -0.06
CA ALA A 17 -2.06 -2.12 0.60
C ALA A 17 -1.81 -2.60 2.04
N MET A 18 -0.90 -3.55 2.23
CA MET A 18 -0.68 -4.22 3.51
C MET A 18 0.29 -3.49 4.45
N GLN A 19 1.25 -2.73 3.93
CA GLN A 19 2.26 -2.06 4.77
C GLN A 19 1.89 -0.61 5.11
N VAL A 20 1.03 0.02 4.30
CA VAL A 20 0.69 1.44 4.47
C VAL A 20 -0.80 1.58 4.78
N ILE A 21 -1.66 1.16 3.86
CA ILE A 21 -3.10 1.49 3.94
C ILE A 21 -3.82 0.69 5.02
N ALA A 22 -3.60 -0.61 5.10
CA ALA A 22 -4.22 -1.45 6.13
C ALA A 22 -3.81 -1.02 7.55
N PRO A 23 -2.52 -0.78 7.87
CA PRO A 23 -2.15 -0.28 9.19
C PRO A 23 -2.69 1.12 9.49
N TYR A 24 -2.71 2.02 8.50
CA TYR A 24 -3.31 3.35 8.64
C TYR A 24 -4.78 3.25 9.07
N LEU A 25 -5.58 2.51 8.30
CA LEU A 25 -7.01 2.35 8.55
C LEU A 25 -7.26 1.60 9.86
N TYR A 26 -6.49 0.55 10.17
CA TYR A 26 -6.59 -0.16 11.44
C TYR A 26 -6.35 0.77 12.63
N LYS A 27 -5.31 1.60 12.56
CA LYS A 27 -5.01 2.62 13.59
C LYS A 27 -6.14 3.66 13.69
N LYS A 28 -6.69 4.11 12.56
CA LYS A 28 -7.76 5.11 12.51
C LYS A 28 -9.07 4.60 13.09
N HIS A 29 -9.47 3.39 12.74
CA HIS A 29 -10.79 2.85 13.11
C HIS A 29 -10.78 1.99 14.37
N GLY A 30 -9.61 1.53 14.82
CA GLY A 30 -9.48 0.64 15.98
C GLY A 30 -10.06 -0.76 15.77
N LYS A 31 -10.28 -1.18 14.52
CA LYS A 31 -10.85 -2.49 14.15
C LYS A 31 -10.19 -3.06 12.91
N LYS A 32 -10.34 -4.38 12.72
CA LYS A 32 -9.82 -5.09 11.53
C LYS A 32 -10.45 -4.55 10.25
N ILE A 33 -9.62 -4.31 9.25
CA ILE A 33 -10.02 -3.77 7.94
C ILE A 33 -10.38 -4.90 6.99
N THR A 34 -11.43 -4.73 6.19
CA THR A 34 -11.76 -5.73 5.18
C THR A 34 -10.78 -5.58 4.01
N TYR A 35 -10.04 -6.65 3.72
CA TYR A 35 -9.09 -6.69 2.61
C TYR A 35 -9.60 -7.69 1.58
N ILE A 36 -9.94 -7.21 0.39
CA ILE A 36 -10.43 -8.05 -0.70
C ILE A 36 -9.37 -8.07 -1.79
N GLU A 37 -8.87 -9.26 -2.09
CA GLU A 37 -7.98 -9.50 -3.22
C GLU A 37 -8.81 -10.00 -4.41
N ILE A 38 -8.66 -9.33 -5.55
CA ILE A 38 -9.29 -9.73 -6.81
C ILE A 38 -8.19 -10.11 -7.78
N ASP A 39 -7.83 -11.39 -7.85
CA ASP A 39 -6.84 -11.90 -8.79
C ASP A 39 -7.23 -13.31 -9.24
N ASP A 40 -7.08 -13.59 -10.54
CA ASP A 40 -7.29 -14.92 -11.13
C ASP A 40 -5.96 -15.66 -11.35
N GLU A 41 -4.83 -14.93 -11.37
CA GLU A 41 -3.52 -15.45 -11.78
C GLU A 41 -2.59 -15.71 -10.58
N ASN A 42 -2.69 -14.92 -9.50
CA ASN A 42 -1.88 -15.12 -8.31
C ASN A 42 -2.67 -15.79 -7.18
N ASN A 43 -2.37 -17.05 -6.92
CA ASN A 43 -2.73 -17.73 -5.66
C ASN A 43 -1.76 -17.37 -4.52
N ASP A 44 -1.18 -16.16 -4.50
CA ASP A 44 -0.08 -15.80 -3.58
C ASP A 44 -0.60 -15.41 -2.17
N SER A 45 -1.62 -16.14 -1.71
CA SER A 45 -2.26 -16.04 -0.40
C SER A 45 -1.34 -16.39 0.79
N GLN A 46 -0.06 -16.66 0.54
CA GLN A 46 0.91 -17.08 1.58
C GLN A 46 1.58 -15.90 2.31
N SER A 47 1.52 -14.68 1.76
CA SER A 47 2.05 -13.49 2.45
C SER A 47 1.03 -12.95 3.45
N PHE A 48 1.50 -12.47 4.60
CA PHE A 48 0.66 -11.88 5.67
C PHE A 48 -0.37 -12.84 6.30
N THR A 49 -0.01 -14.09 6.54
CA THR A 49 -0.93 -15.11 7.10
C THR A 49 -1.17 -14.97 8.61
N THR A 50 -0.30 -14.25 9.33
CA THR A 50 -0.38 -14.10 10.80
C THR A 50 -0.91 -12.73 11.22
N THR A 51 -1.13 -11.82 10.27
CA THR A 51 -1.63 -10.47 10.53
C THR A 51 -2.98 -10.48 11.24
N GLN A 52 -3.14 -9.57 12.19
CA GLN A 52 -4.35 -9.36 12.99
C GLN A 52 -5.06 -8.07 12.63
N ILE A 53 -4.56 -7.28 11.69
CA ILE A 53 -5.12 -5.96 11.36
C ILE A 53 -6.13 -5.99 10.19
N VAL A 54 -6.22 -7.11 9.46
CA VAL A 54 -7.15 -7.28 8.34
C VAL A 54 -7.97 -8.57 8.43
N ASN A 55 -9.16 -8.52 7.85
CA ASN A 55 -9.96 -9.68 7.49
C ASN A 55 -9.83 -9.89 5.97
N LYS A 56 -9.01 -10.86 5.57
CA LYS A 56 -8.75 -11.13 4.16
C LYS A 56 -9.88 -11.94 3.53
N ARG A 57 -10.26 -11.55 2.32
CA ARG A 57 -11.21 -12.24 1.45
C ARG A 57 -10.63 -12.27 0.04
N MET A 58 -10.93 -13.33 -0.69
CA MET A 58 -10.61 -13.44 -2.11
C MET A 58 -11.90 -13.39 -2.90
N LEU A 59 -11.96 -12.50 -3.88
CA LEU A 59 -13.10 -12.38 -4.79
C LEU A 59 -12.63 -12.75 -6.20
N ARG A 60 -13.30 -13.73 -6.80
CA ARG A 60 -13.00 -14.15 -8.17
C ARG A 60 -13.51 -13.10 -9.15
N THR A 61 -12.88 -12.97 -10.31
CA THR A 61 -13.28 -11.95 -11.31
C THR A 61 -14.71 -12.10 -11.82
N ASN A 62 -15.26 -13.32 -11.81
CA ASN A 62 -16.65 -13.58 -12.20
C ASN A 62 -17.69 -13.11 -11.16
N LYS A 63 -17.25 -12.57 -10.02
CA LYS A 63 -18.09 -12.02 -8.94
C LYS A 63 -17.80 -10.55 -8.66
N VAL A 64 -17.22 -9.82 -9.61
CA VAL A 64 -16.87 -8.40 -9.42
C VAL A 64 -18.11 -7.52 -9.17
N SER A 65 -19.30 -7.94 -9.61
CA SER A 65 -20.58 -7.29 -9.26
C SER A 65 -20.88 -7.26 -7.76
N ASP A 66 -20.28 -8.15 -6.96
CA ASP A 66 -20.42 -8.13 -5.50
C ASP A 66 -19.76 -6.86 -4.90
N LEU A 67 -18.97 -6.11 -5.67
CA LEU A 67 -18.42 -4.82 -5.26
C LEU A 67 -19.49 -3.72 -5.20
N ASP A 68 -20.57 -3.81 -5.97
CA ASP A 68 -21.54 -2.72 -6.13
C ASP A 68 -22.16 -2.30 -4.78
N GLU A 69 -22.62 -3.29 -4.01
CA GLU A 69 -23.15 -3.07 -2.66
C GLU A 69 -22.07 -2.52 -1.72
N LEU A 70 -20.83 -3.00 -1.83
CA LEU A 70 -19.73 -2.56 -0.98
C LEU A 70 -19.33 -1.11 -1.25
N ILE A 71 -19.35 -0.68 -2.52
CA ILE A 71 -19.06 0.71 -2.91
C ILE A 71 -20.09 1.65 -2.29
N LEU A 72 -21.37 1.26 -2.32
CA LEU A 72 -22.45 2.05 -1.75
C LEU A 72 -22.38 2.11 -0.21
N MET A 73 -22.04 1.00 0.45
CA MET A 73 -22.10 0.89 1.92
C MET A 73 -20.85 1.38 2.65
N ASP A 74 -19.69 1.45 2.00
CA ASP A 74 -18.42 1.80 2.67
C ASP A 74 -18.13 3.31 2.68
N ASP A 75 -18.85 4.02 3.55
CA ASP A 75 -18.70 5.47 3.76
C ASP A 75 -17.42 5.88 4.50
N ASN A 76 -16.78 4.96 5.22
CA ASN A 76 -15.68 5.22 6.15
C ASN A 76 -14.32 4.70 5.68
N HIS A 77 -14.22 4.18 4.45
CA HIS A 77 -13.00 3.60 3.89
C HIS A 77 -12.50 2.38 4.70
N GLU A 78 -13.40 1.51 5.11
CA GLU A 78 -13.10 0.30 5.89
C GLU A 78 -12.77 -0.93 5.01
N ILE A 79 -12.83 -0.75 3.69
CA ILE A 79 -12.59 -1.79 2.69
C ILE A 79 -11.41 -1.38 1.79
N ILE A 80 -10.44 -2.27 1.66
CA ILE A 80 -9.34 -2.19 0.70
C ILE A 80 -9.58 -3.25 -0.38
N ILE A 81 -9.54 -2.82 -1.65
CA ILE A 81 -9.54 -3.72 -2.81
C ILE A 81 -8.14 -3.73 -3.44
N ASP A 82 -7.42 -4.84 -3.32
CA ASP A 82 -6.18 -5.10 -4.08
C ASP A 82 -6.54 -5.80 -5.38
N VAL A 83 -6.33 -5.11 -6.50
CA VAL A 83 -6.74 -5.60 -7.82
C VAL A 83 -5.53 -6.17 -8.55
N GLY A 84 -5.65 -7.43 -8.97
CA GLY A 84 -4.68 -8.17 -9.76
C GLY A 84 -4.37 -7.55 -11.12
N GLY A 85 -3.64 -8.30 -11.96
CA GLY A 85 -3.04 -7.82 -13.21
C GLY A 85 -3.99 -7.14 -14.23
N ASN A 86 -3.41 -6.73 -15.36
CA ASN A 86 -4.02 -5.94 -16.44
C ASN A 86 -5.51 -6.20 -16.73
N LYS A 87 -5.88 -7.46 -16.91
CA LYS A 87 -7.25 -7.87 -17.26
C LYS A 87 -8.22 -7.61 -16.11
N THR A 88 -7.87 -8.06 -14.91
CA THR A 88 -8.67 -7.89 -13.69
C THR A 88 -8.84 -6.43 -13.32
N SER A 89 -7.77 -5.63 -13.41
CA SER A 89 -7.83 -4.17 -13.21
C SER A 89 -8.81 -3.49 -14.16
N SER A 90 -8.90 -3.93 -15.42
CA SER A 90 -9.83 -3.33 -16.39
C SER A 90 -11.27 -3.73 -16.10
N LEU A 91 -11.53 -4.98 -15.70
CA LEU A 91 -12.86 -5.45 -15.30
C LEU A 91 -13.43 -4.68 -14.10
N VAL A 92 -12.62 -4.46 -13.06
CA VAL A 92 -13.04 -3.68 -11.88
C VAL A 92 -13.39 -2.24 -12.24
N LEU A 93 -12.57 -1.59 -13.08
CA LEU A 93 -12.84 -0.23 -13.54
C LEU A 93 -14.10 -0.15 -14.43
N GLU A 94 -14.35 -1.17 -15.25
CA GLU A 94 -15.57 -1.27 -16.06
C GLU A 94 -16.81 -1.49 -15.20
N GLU A 95 -16.72 -2.27 -14.13
CA GLU A 95 -17.85 -2.46 -13.21
C GLU A 95 -18.19 -1.16 -12.48
N ILE A 96 -17.18 -0.50 -11.91
CA ILE A 96 -17.36 0.80 -11.23
C ILE A 96 -17.92 1.86 -12.19
N LYS A 97 -17.58 1.80 -13.48
CA LYS A 97 -18.15 2.70 -14.49
C LYS A 97 -19.67 2.50 -14.66
N LYS A 98 -20.18 1.27 -14.51
CA LYS A 98 -21.61 0.97 -14.67
C LYS A 98 -22.43 1.51 -13.50
N VAL A 99 -21.96 1.30 -12.28
CA VAL A 99 -22.70 1.67 -11.06
C VAL A 99 -22.39 3.07 -10.55
N GLY A 100 -21.20 3.59 -10.86
CA GLY A 100 -20.70 4.86 -10.35
C GLY A 100 -19.90 4.72 -9.05
N SER A 101 -19.06 5.72 -8.75
CA SER A 101 -18.21 5.74 -7.56
C SER A 101 -18.91 6.23 -6.28
N PHE A 102 -20.11 6.80 -6.42
CA PHE A 102 -20.91 7.42 -5.35
C PHE A 102 -20.12 8.43 -4.49
N GLY A 103 -19.00 8.97 -4.98
CA GLY A 103 -18.11 9.84 -4.20
C GLY A 103 -17.37 9.16 -3.05
N ASN A 104 -17.51 7.84 -2.89
CA ASN A 104 -17.01 7.06 -1.75
C ASN A 104 -15.68 6.34 -2.05
N LEU A 105 -15.15 6.48 -3.26
CA LEU A 105 -13.93 5.82 -3.70
C LEU A 105 -12.70 6.73 -3.57
N LYS A 106 -11.64 6.15 -3.02
CA LYS A 106 -10.28 6.69 -3.09
C LYS A 106 -9.40 5.71 -3.84
N TRP A 107 -8.62 6.23 -4.78
CA TRP A 107 -7.77 5.46 -5.67
C TRP A 107 -6.33 5.67 -5.29
N ILE A 108 -5.64 4.60 -4.91
CA ILE A 108 -4.22 4.65 -4.60
C ILE A 108 -3.47 3.93 -5.70
N ILE A 109 -2.74 4.67 -6.52
CA ILE A 109 -2.02 4.14 -7.69
C ILE A 109 -0.55 3.97 -7.31
N PRO A 110 -0.05 2.72 -7.17
CA PRO A 110 1.37 2.49 -6.94
C PRO A 110 2.18 2.80 -8.20
N LEU A 111 3.31 3.47 -8.00
CA LEU A 111 4.24 3.89 -9.04
C LEU A 111 5.66 3.56 -8.60
N GLY A 112 6.38 2.78 -9.41
CA GLY A 112 7.83 2.57 -9.27
C GLY A 112 8.62 3.59 -10.09
N ASP A 113 9.94 3.60 -9.92
CA ASP A 113 10.86 4.52 -10.60
C ASP A 113 11.13 4.19 -12.07
N GLY A 114 10.80 2.97 -12.51
CA GLY A 114 10.96 2.55 -13.90
C GLY A 114 10.05 3.30 -14.90
N GLU A 115 10.56 3.55 -16.11
CA GLU A 115 9.83 4.22 -17.20
C GLU A 115 8.47 3.58 -17.51
N LEU A 116 8.43 2.25 -17.60
CA LEU A 116 7.20 1.50 -17.84
C LEU A 116 6.21 1.62 -16.68
N ASP A 117 6.69 1.78 -15.45
CA ASP A 117 5.83 1.92 -14.27
C ASP A 117 5.11 3.28 -14.31
N GLY A 118 5.84 4.33 -14.68
CA GLY A 118 5.28 5.67 -14.93
C GLY A 118 4.21 5.67 -16.02
N LYS A 119 4.50 5.07 -17.18
CA LYS A 119 3.53 4.95 -18.30
C LYS A 119 2.25 4.22 -17.87
N ASN A 120 2.38 3.14 -17.10
CA ASN A 120 1.23 2.37 -16.61
C ASN A 120 0.41 3.13 -15.56
N ALA A 121 1.08 3.86 -14.66
CA ALA A 121 0.40 4.71 -13.69
C ALA A 121 -0.40 5.84 -14.38
N ILE A 122 0.19 6.50 -15.39
CA ILE A 122 -0.50 7.52 -16.20
C ILE A 122 -1.71 6.90 -16.94
N ALA A 123 -1.55 5.72 -17.54
CA ALA A 123 -2.64 5.03 -18.23
C ALA A 123 -3.79 4.65 -17.26
N THR A 124 -3.45 4.17 -16.06
CA THR A 124 -4.42 3.84 -15.01
C THR A 124 -5.16 5.08 -14.53
N MET A 125 -4.44 6.17 -14.23
CA MET A 125 -5.03 7.47 -13.88
C MET A 125 -5.98 7.96 -14.98
N LYS A 126 -5.58 7.89 -16.26
CA LYS A 126 -6.44 8.28 -17.40
C LYS A 126 -7.72 7.45 -17.49
N LYS A 127 -7.69 6.16 -17.12
CA LYS A 127 -8.91 5.33 -17.05
C LYS A 127 -9.81 5.79 -15.89
N ILE A 128 -9.24 6.04 -14.71
CA ILE A 128 -9.98 6.52 -13.52
C ILE A 128 -10.63 7.89 -13.80
N ARG A 129 -9.91 8.83 -14.42
CA ARG A 129 -10.45 10.14 -14.82
C ARG A 129 -11.65 10.09 -15.75
N LYS A 130 -11.86 8.99 -16.47
CA LYS A 130 -13.02 8.80 -17.35
C LYS A 130 -14.26 8.29 -16.61
N ILE A 131 -14.10 7.81 -15.38
CA ILE A 131 -15.18 7.19 -14.58
C ILE A 131 -15.49 7.97 -13.30
N GLU A 132 -14.53 8.73 -12.78
CA GLU A 132 -14.69 9.58 -11.60
C GLU A 132 -15.14 11.00 -11.95
N GLN A 133 -16.03 11.56 -11.13
CA GLN A 133 -16.48 12.95 -11.26
C GLN A 133 -15.41 13.95 -10.78
N SER A 134 -14.75 13.64 -9.65
CA SER A 134 -13.70 14.48 -9.04
C SER A 134 -12.38 13.70 -8.90
N PRO A 135 -11.75 13.29 -10.02
CA PRO A 135 -10.58 12.41 -9.98
C PRO A 135 -9.39 13.02 -9.24
N ASP A 136 -9.17 14.32 -9.36
CA ASP A 136 -8.03 15.00 -8.73
C ASP A 136 -8.13 15.01 -7.19
N GLU A 137 -9.34 14.88 -6.66
CA GLU A 137 -9.57 14.78 -5.21
C GLU A 137 -9.45 13.34 -4.69
N ASN A 138 -9.69 12.36 -5.57
CA ASN A 138 -9.83 10.95 -5.21
C ASN A 138 -8.61 10.10 -5.56
N ILE A 139 -7.71 10.58 -6.43
CA ILE A 139 -6.48 9.88 -6.81
C ILE A 139 -5.32 10.32 -5.91
N ILE A 140 -4.60 9.33 -5.39
CA ILE A 140 -3.38 9.48 -4.60
C ILE A 140 -2.33 8.52 -5.20
N PHE A 141 -1.09 8.99 -5.37
CA PHE A 141 0.01 8.16 -5.87
C PHE A 141 0.88 7.63 -4.72
N ALA A 142 1.22 6.35 -4.78
CA ALA A 142 2.18 5.75 -3.85
C ALA A 142 3.50 5.55 -4.59
N LEU A 143 4.45 6.47 -4.38
CA LEU A 143 5.80 6.41 -4.95
C LEU A 143 6.59 5.33 -4.21
N ASN A 144 6.59 4.13 -4.76
CA ASN A 144 7.02 2.93 -4.08
C ASN A 144 8.46 2.58 -4.41
N ARG A 145 9.12 1.89 -3.46
CA ARG A 145 10.53 1.49 -3.54
C ARG A 145 11.52 2.66 -3.61
N ALA A 146 11.20 3.76 -2.94
CA ALA A 146 12.12 4.88 -2.82
C ALA A 146 13.39 4.47 -2.08
N ILE A 147 14.56 4.81 -2.61
CA ILE A 147 15.85 4.47 -1.99
C ILE A 147 16.12 5.41 -0.80
N SER A 148 15.76 6.68 -0.96
CA SER A 148 15.86 7.72 0.05
C SER A 148 14.51 8.37 0.30
N MET A 149 14.37 9.01 1.46
CA MET A 149 13.23 9.88 1.78
C MET A 149 13.58 11.36 1.65
N GLU A 150 14.83 11.69 1.33
CA GLU A 150 15.26 13.05 1.02
C GLU A 150 14.53 13.57 -0.22
N LYS A 151 13.95 14.76 -0.12
CA LYS A 151 13.04 15.31 -1.13
C LYS A 151 13.67 15.34 -2.52
N ASP A 152 14.86 15.93 -2.64
CA ASP A 152 15.55 16.08 -3.93
C ASP A 152 15.84 14.72 -4.57
N TYR A 153 16.21 13.72 -3.76
CA TYR A 153 16.44 12.36 -4.24
C TYR A 153 15.16 11.70 -4.73
N VAL A 154 14.04 11.87 -4.03
CA VAL A 154 12.73 11.34 -4.45
C VAL A 154 12.31 11.97 -5.78
N GLU A 155 12.48 13.28 -5.93
CA GLU A 155 12.15 13.97 -7.18
C GLU A 155 13.00 13.47 -8.35
N GLU A 156 14.30 13.26 -8.13
CA GLU A 156 15.20 12.68 -9.13
C GLU A 156 14.94 11.20 -9.41
N GLN A 157 14.53 10.42 -8.42
CA GLN A 157 14.24 8.99 -8.61
C GLN A 157 12.95 8.79 -9.42
N PHE A 158 11.90 9.57 -9.14
CA PHE A 158 10.58 9.42 -9.78
C PHE A 158 10.39 10.41 -10.93
N ILE A 159 11.30 10.40 -11.91
CA ILE A 159 11.27 11.29 -13.10
C ILE A 159 9.95 11.21 -13.85
N ASN A 160 9.34 10.02 -13.96
CA ASN A 160 8.05 9.87 -14.63
C ASN A 160 6.88 10.56 -13.89
N PHE A 161 7.09 10.89 -12.62
CA PHE A 161 6.15 11.65 -11.82
C PHE A 161 6.46 13.14 -11.91
N PHE A 162 7.65 13.56 -11.49
CA PHE A 162 8.04 14.98 -11.33
C PHE A 162 8.63 15.64 -12.59
N GLY A 163 9.15 14.85 -13.51
CA GLY A 163 10.01 15.31 -14.60
C GLY A 163 11.43 15.62 -14.16
N HIS A 164 12.25 16.04 -15.12
CA HIS A 164 13.63 16.40 -14.86
C HIS A 164 14.07 17.53 -15.78
N LYS A 165 14.74 18.55 -15.22
CA LYS A 165 15.09 19.79 -15.92
C LYS A 165 16.02 19.61 -17.13
N TYR A 166 16.80 18.54 -17.16
CA TYR A 166 17.77 18.26 -18.24
C TYR A 166 17.41 17.05 -19.12
N LEU A 167 16.45 16.22 -18.71
CA LEU A 167 16.11 15.02 -19.45
C LEU A 167 14.79 15.26 -20.17
N ALA A 168 14.77 15.04 -21.48
CA ALA A 168 13.54 15.09 -22.25
C ALA A 168 12.62 13.95 -21.79
N SER A 169 11.72 14.26 -20.86
CA SER A 169 10.67 13.36 -20.41
C SER A 169 9.41 13.73 -21.17
N ASN A 170 9.06 12.95 -22.19
CA ASN A 170 8.00 13.32 -23.13
C ASN A 170 6.60 13.39 -22.50
N THR A 171 6.40 12.79 -21.32
CA THR A 171 5.16 12.86 -20.54
C THR A 171 5.44 12.53 -19.08
N VAL A 172 5.07 13.41 -18.14
CA VAL A 172 5.18 13.19 -16.70
C VAL A 172 3.83 13.37 -16.01
N MET A 173 3.67 12.88 -14.78
CA MET A 173 2.37 12.95 -14.09
C MET A 173 1.86 14.38 -13.92
N TYR A 174 2.76 15.32 -13.62
CA TYR A 174 2.45 16.74 -13.46
C TYR A 174 1.91 17.40 -14.74
N ASP A 175 2.11 16.79 -15.93
CA ASP A 175 1.49 17.30 -17.18
C ASP A 175 -0.03 17.05 -17.22
N PHE A 176 -0.52 16.09 -16.44
CA PHE A 176 -1.92 15.65 -16.48
C PHE A 176 -2.73 16.08 -15.26
N MET A 177 -2.09 16.27 -14.11
CA MET A 177 -2.74 16.60 -12.85
C MET A 177 -2.07 17.82 -12.22
N LYS A 178 -2.89 18.81 -11.86
CA LYS A 178 -2.42 19.97 -11.12
C LYS A 178 -2.32 19.57 -9.64
N ASP A 179 -1.10 19.62 -9.09
CA ASP A 179 -0.82 19.27 -7.68
C ASP A 179 -1.26 17.83 -7.30
N PRO A 180 -0.68 16.79 -7.93
CA PRO A 180 -1.05 15.41 -7.65
C PRO A 180 -0.71 15.04 -6.20
N LYS A 181 -1.67 14.46 -5.47
CA LYS A 181 -1.45 13.94 -4.11
C LYS A 181 -0.56 12.69 -4.18
N TYR A 182 0.51 12.64 -3.40
CA TYR A 182 1.38 11.48 -3.36
C TYR A 182 2.04 11.28 -2.00
N PHE A 183 2.37 10.03 -1.69
CA PHE A 183 3.26 9.71 -0.57
C PHE A 183 4.36 8.76 -1.03
N THR A 184 5.50 8.82 -0.35
CA THR A 184 6.69 8.02 -0.69
C THR A 184 6.85 6.84 0.26
N VAL A 185 7.01 5.64 -0.29
CA VAL A 185 7.25 4.41 0.47
C VAL A 185 8.70 3.98 0.28
N LYS A 186 9.48 4.14 1.35
CA LYS A 186 10.90 3.74 1.37
C LYS A 186 11.04 2.24 1.19
N ASN A 187 11.93 1.81 0.30
CA ASN A 187 12.37 0.43 0.23
C ASN A 187 13.25 0.11 1.45
N ASP A 188 12.89 -0.93 2.20
CA ASP A 188 13.68 -1.36 3.34
C ASP A 188 13.57 -2.87 3.54
N LYS A 189 14.65 -3.50 4.03
CA LYS A 189 14.69 -4.93 4.33
C LYS A 189 13.63 -5.34 5.36
N VAL A 190 13.22 -4.44 6.26
CA VAL A 190 12.21 -4.74 7.28
C VAL A 190 10.86 -5.09 6.64
N ILE A 191 10.54 -4.52 5.47
CA ILE A 191 9.36 -4.89 4.69
C ILE A 191 9.46 -6.34 4.24
N THR A 192 10.60 -6.74 3.67
CA THR A 192 10.84 -8.12 3.25
C THR A 192 10.75 -9.08 4.44
N MET A 193 11.39 -8.75 5.56
CA MET A 193 11.34 -9.55 6.78
C MET A 193 9.90 -9.71 7.29
N SER A 194 9.12 -8.64 7.31
CA SER A 194 7.73 -8.68 7.76
C SER A 194 6.88 -9.65 6.94
N ARG A 195 7.08 -9.69 5.62
CA ARG A 195 6.40 -10.64 4.72
C ARG A 195 6.71 -12.09 5.07
N TYR A 196 7.99 -12.41 5.29
CA TYR A 196 8.40 -13.76 5.71
C TYR A 196 7.84 -14.15 7.09
N LEU A 197 7.60 -13.17 7.97
CA LEU A 197 6.98 -13.38 9.28
C LEU A 197 5.44 -13.41 9.21
N GLY A 198 4.85 -13.19 8.04
CA GLY A 198 3.40 -13.16 7.85
C GLY A 198 2.71 -11.96 8.49
N SER A 199 3.44 -10.88 8.79
CA SER A 199 2.94 -9.71 9.51
C SER A 199 3.31 -8.41 8.78
N THR A 200 2.75 -7.28 9.23
CA THR A 200 3.13 -5.95 8.72
C THR A 200 4.25 -5.34 9.54
N VAL A 201 5.00 -4.39 8.97
CA VAL A 201 6.03 -3.64 9.71
C VAL A 201 5.42 -2.91 10.91
N TRP A 202 4.21 -2.38 10.75
CA TRP A 202 3.49 -1.73 11.84
C TRP A 202 3.20 -2.67 13.01
N GLU A 203 2.68 -3.87 12.75
CA GLU A 203 2.42 -4.87 13.79
C GLU A 203 3.71 -5.31 14.50
N MET A 204 4.81 -5.46 13.75
CA MET A 204 6.11 -5.81 14.32
C MET A 204 6.63 -4.74 15.27
N ALA A 205 6.46 -3.46 14.93
CA ALA A 205 6.85 -2.34 15.79
C ALA A 205 6.01 -2.24 17.07
N HIS A 206 4.72 -2.58 16.99
CA HIS A 206 3.77 -2.55 18.11
C HIS A 206 3.64 -3.89 18.84
N ASN A 207 4.48 -4.86 18.52
CA ASN A 207 4.56 -6.10 19.29
C ASN A 207 5.18 -5.80 20.66
N ASN A 208 4.44 -6.08 21.74
CA ASN A 208 4.90 -5.83 23.12
C ASN A 208 5.80 -6.94 23.68
N THR A 209 6.26 -7.89 22.86
CA THR A 209 7.18 -8.94 23.31
C THR A 209 8.54 -8.35 23.69
N ASP A 210 8.95 -8.57 24.94
CA ASP A 210 10.32 -8.25 25.37
C ASP A 210 11.30 -9.35 24.90
N PHE A 211 11.85 -9.15 23.71
CA PHE A 211 12.86 -10.06 23.15
C PHE A 211 14.20 -9.98 23.89
N ARG A 212 14.48 -8.90 24.63
CA ARG A 212 15.70 -8.80 25.45
C ARG A 212 15.60 -9.75 26.63
N GLU A 213 14.50 -9.73 27.35
CA GLU A 213 14.26 -10.63 28.48
C GLU A 213 14.28 -12.09 28.02
N LYS A 214 13.61 -12.41 26.90
CA LYS A 214 13.65 -13.76 26.31
C LYS A 214 15.06 -14.22 25.94
N ALA A 215 15.88 -13.32 25.39
CA ALA A 215 17.27 -13.63 25.06
C ALA A 215 18.12 -13.92 26.31
N LEU A 216 17.92 -13.16 27.39
CA LEU A 216 18.63 -13.37 28.66
C LEU A 216 18.24 -14.72 29.29
N LYS A 217 16.94 -15.02 29.37
CA LYS A 217 16.46 -16.31 29.89
C LYS A 217 16.99 -17.50 29.09
N ALA A 218 17.00 -17.41 27.76
CA ALA A 218 17.56 -18.45 26.90
C ALA A 218 19.07 -18.63 27.13
N LYS A 219 19.81 -17.54 27.29
CA LYS A 219 21.24 -17.57 27.61
C LYS A 219 21.51 -18.23 28.97
N GLU A 220 20.74 -17.87 30.00
CA GLU A 220 20.86 -18.45 31.35
C GLU A 220 20.55 -19.95 31.36
N ALA A 221 19.61 -20.40 30.53
CA ALA A 221 19.29 -21.81 30.33
C ALA A 221 20.31 -22.57 29.45
N GLY A 222 21.35 -21.91 28.93
CA GLY A 222 22.33 -22.52 28.02
C GLY A 222 21.83 -22.72 26.59
N ASP A 223 20.62 -22.27 26.24
CA ASP A 223 20.06 -22.33 24.88
C ASP A 223 20.57 -21.15 24.02
N VAL A 224 21.78 -21.32 23.51
CA VAL A 224 22.46 -20.34 22.65
C VAL A 224 21.68 -20.07 21.36
N ALA A 225 21.00 -21.08 20.81
CA ALA A 225 20.27 -20.95 19.55
C ALA A 225 19.06 -20.01 19.71
N SER A 226 18.27 -20.22 20.77
CA SER A 226 17.14 -19.33 21.09
C SER A 226 17.61 -17.93 21.49
N ALA A 227 18.71 -17.80 22.22
CA ALA A 227 19.27 -16.50 22.58
C ALA A 227 19.62 -15.66 21.32
N LYS A 228 20.31 -16.26 20.33
CA LYS A 228 20.61 -15.61 19.05
C LYS A 228 19.36 -15.24 18.26
N LYS A 229 18.37 -16.14 18.22
CA LYS A 229 17.07 -15.90 17.58
C LYS A 229 16.36 -14.69 18.19
N TYR A 230 16.32 -14.57 19.52
CA TYR A 230 15.67 -13.43 20.18
C TYR A 230 16.42 -12.12 19.98
N ILE A 231 17.75 -12.14 19.94
CA ILE A 231 18.54 -10.94 19.56
C ILE A 231 18.18 -10.47 18.15
N PHE A 232 18.06 -11.40 17.20
CA PHE A 232 17.61 -11.07 15.85
C PHE A 232 16.21 -10.43 15.86
N PHE A 233 15.23 -11.02 16.54
CA PHE A 233 13.88 -10.44 16.62
C PHE A 233 13.85 -9.07 17.29
N ARG A 234 14.67 -8.84 18.32
CA ARG A 234 14.81 -7.52 18.95
C ARG A 234 15.31 -6.48 17.96
N ARG A 235 16.33 -6.83 17.15
CA ARG A 235 16.86 -5.93 16.11
C ARG A 235 15.78 -5.59 15.08
N VAL A 236 15.06 -6.61 14.61
CA VAL A 236 13.99 -6.45 13.62
C VAL A 236 12.84 -5.59 14.18
N GLN A 237 12.48 -5.76 15.46
CA GLN A 237 11.49 -4.92 16.15
C GLN A 237 11.95 -3.45 16.21
N SER A 238 13.21 -3.19 16.55
CA SER A 238 13.79 -1.83 16.55
C SER A 238 13.76 -1.20 15.16
N GLU A 239 14.19 -1.93 14.13
CA GLU A 239 14.18 -1.45 12.74
C GLU A 239 12.74 -1.18 12.26
N ALA A 240 11.76 -1.98 12.70
CA ALA A 240 10.35 -1.73 12.42
C ALA A 240 9.81 -0.47 13.11
N GLN A 241 10.21 -0.21 14.35
CA GLN A 241 9.87 1.02 15.08
C GLN A 241 10.43 2.26 14.37
N ASP A 242 11.68 2.21 13.94
CA ASP A 242 12.30 3.29 13.17
C ASP A 242 11.57 3.52 11.84
N TYR A 243 11.19 2.45 11.13
CA TYR A 243 10.44 2.55 9.89
C TYR A 243 9.05 3.17 10.10
N VAL A 244 8.35 2.77 11.16
CA VAL A 244 7.03 3.34 11.51
C VAL A 244 7.17 4.82 11.83
N LEU A 245 8.16 5.20 12.64
CA LEU A 245 8.38 6.59 13.05
C LEU A 245 8.71 7.50 11.87
N ASN A 246 9.63 7.06 11.01
CA ASN A 246 10.23 7.92 9.99
C ASN A 246 9.57 7.78 8.61
N VAL A 247 8.82 6.71 8.36
CA VAL A 247 8.16 6.47 7.05
C VAL A 247 6.65 6.42 7.21
N LEU A 248 6.10 5.51 8.02
CA LEU A 248 4.64 5.32 8.06
C LEU A 248 3.89 6.48 8.73
N ASN A 249 4.37 7.01 9.86
CA ASN A 249 3.69 8.09 10.57
C ASN A 249 3.56 9.39 9.74
N PRO A 250 4.60 9.85 9.01
CA PRO A 250 4.44 10.95 8.05
C PRO A 250 3.38 10.66 6.99
N ILE A 251 3.40 9.46 6.39
CA ILE A 251 2.39 9.07 5.39
C ILE A 251 0.99 9.09 6.00
N PHE A 252 0.81 8.58 7.21
CA PHE A 252 -0.49 8.55 7.90
C PHE A 252 -1.04 9.94 8.13
N LYS A 253 -0.18 10.90 8.51
CA LYS A 253 -0.56 12.30 8.68
C LYS A 253 -1.06 12.93 7.38
N ASP A 254 -0.50 12.55 6.23
CA ASP A 254 -0.97 13.05 4.94
C ASP A 254 -2.26 12.34 4.50
N LEU A 255 -2.37 11.03 4.76
CA LEU A 255 -3.60 10.27 4.53
C LEU A 255 -4.78 10.81 5.35
N ASP A 256 -4.57 11.24 6.59
CA ASP A 256 -5.62 11.92 7.39
C ASP A 256 -6.20 13.11 6.64
N LYS A 257 -5.35 13.96 6.04
CA LYS A 257 -5.80 15.13 5.28
C LYS A 257 -6.54 14.77 3.99
N TRP A 258 -6.18 13.66 3.34
CA TRP A 258 -6.70 13.32 2.01
C TRP A 258 -7.91 12.38 2.03
N LEU A 259 -8.07 11.60 3.11
CA LEU A 259 -9.14 10.63 3.29
C LEU A 259 -10.23 11.10 4.25
N GLU A 260 -10.04 12.20 4.97
CA GLU A 260 -11.15 12.86 5.67
C GLU A 260 -12.11 13.50 4.64
N LYS A 261 -13.40 13.14 4.72
CA LYS A 261 -14.46 13.83 4.00
C LYS A 261 -14.57 15.25 4.56
N LYS A 262 -14.53 16.26 3.68
CA LYS A 262 -15.03 17.60 4.01
C LYS A 262 -16.55 17.62 3.94
#